data_AF-A0A1Q5XMW2-F1
#
_entry.id   AF-A0A1Q5XMW2-F1
#
_cell.length_a   1.000
_cell.length_b   1.000
_cell.length_c   1.000
_cell.angle_alpha   90.00
_cell.angle_beta   90.00
_cell.angle_gamma   90.00
#
_symmetry.space_group_name_H-M   'P 1'
#
loop_
_entity.id
_entity.type
_entity.pdbx_description
1 polymer ?
#
loop_
_entity_poly.entity_id
_entity_poly.type
_entity_poly.pdbx_seq_one_letter_code
_entity_poly.pdbx_strand_id
1 'polypeptide(L)'
;MKRIFVLLLLSTIVWISGCSGKHNIYDGIDKQDIKDIETAKDLNFIYSYKGHTDNWVSTYYVYQLKKDSDNHITRLFLKYIGKKPGPSGEMKYEYSTEGGHKGSGTLSDATSPSFIYNLGSSGGNGSIADQDSVVKMQVEWNGGKEEIKLLPELQ
;
A
#
# COMPACT_ATOMS: atom_id res chain seq x y z
N MET A 1 13.25 -70.45 -5.97
CA MET A 1 12.96 -69.88 -4.64
C MET A 1 13.68 -68.55 -4.51
N LYS A 2 12.92 -67.52 -4.12
CA LYS A 2 13.29 -66.10 -3.88
C LYS A 2 14.66 -65.92 -3.22
N ARG A 3 15.42 -64.88 -3.63
CA ARG A 3 15.80 -63.71 -2.79
C ARG A 3 16.85 -62.78 -3.45
N ILE A 4 16.47 -61.49 -3.48
CA ILE A 4 17.28 -60.28 -3.20
C ILE A 4 18.34 -59.88 -4.24
N PHE A 5 18.08 -58.76 -4.92
CA PHE A 5 18.94 -57.55 -4.88
C PHE A 5 18.07 -56.34 -5.27
N VAL A 6 17.41 -55.75 -4.27
CA VAL A 6 16.74 -54.46 -4.42
C VAL A 6 17.81 -53.39 -4.28
N LEU A 7 18.17 -52.78 -5.42
CA LEU A 7 18.98 -51.56 -5.47
C LEU A 7 18.19 -50.42 -4.82
N LEU A 8 18.55 -50.10 -3.58
CA LEU A 8 18.10 -48.92 -2.85
C LEU A 8 18.84 -47.71 -3.41
N LEU A 9 18.35 -47.18 -4.53
CA LEU A 9 18.77 -45.87 -5.03
C LEU A 9 17.99 -44.83 -4.21
N LEU A 10 18.63 -44.39 -3.12
CA LEU A 10 18.15 -43.32 -2.26
C LEU A 10 18.24 -41.99 -3.03
N SER A 11 17.30 -41.75 -3.94
CA SER A 11 17.06 -40.41 -4.48
C SER A 11 16.45 -39.58 -3.37
N THR A 12 17.31 -38.96 -2.57
CA THR A 12 16.95 -37.79 -1.77
C THR A 12 16.48 -36.72 -2.73
N ILE A 13 15.19 -36.73 -3.06
CA ILE A 13 14.50 -35.57 -3.58
C ILE A 13 14.52 -34.59 -2.41
N VAL A 14 15.61 -33.83 -2.31
CA VAL A 14 15.64 -32.59 -1.57
C VAL A 14 14.60 -31.74 -2.28
N TRP A 15 13.38 -31.75 -1.72
CA TRP A 15 12.42 -30.70 -1.95
C TRP A 15 13.11 -29.44 -1.48
N ILE A 16 13.77 -28.75 -2.43
CA ILE A 16 14.05 -27.34 -2.30
C ILE A 16 12.66 -26.70 -2.35
N SER A 17 11.94 -26.77 -1.24
CA SER A 17 10.86 -25.85 -0.95
C SER A 17 11.55 -24.51 -0.88
N GLY A 18 11.72 -23.89 -2.05
CA GLY A 18 12.04 -22.50 -2.16
C GLY A 18 10.97 -21.79 -1.35
N CYS A 19 11.35 -21.34 -0.15
CA CYS A 19 10.68 -20.25 0.51
C CYS A 19 10.88 -19.02 -0.39
N SER A 20 10.17 -18.97 -1.53
CA SER A 20 9.78 -17.69 -2.09
C SER A 20 8.76 -17.16 -1.10
N GLY A 21 9.23 -16.44 -0.08
CA GLY A 21 8.36 -15.59 0.71
C GLY A 21 7.53 -14.79 -0.28
N LYS A 22 6.20 -14.91 -0.20
CA LYS A 22 5.30 -14.18 -1.09
C LYS A 22 5.62 -12.71 -0.91
N HIS A 23 6.30 -12.11 -1.89
CA HIS A 23 6.59 -10.70 -1.89
C HIS A 23 5.24 -9.97 -1.96
N ASN A 24 4.90 -9.22 -0.92
CA ASN A 24 3.63 -8.54 -0.84
C ASN A 24 3.75 -7.23 -1.62
N ILE A 25 2.80 -6.96 -2.53
CA ILE A 25 2.86 -5.74 -3.36
C ILE A 25 2.82 -4.47 -2.49
N TYR A 26 2.26 -4.56 -1.28
CA TYR A 26 2.17 -3.48 -0.31
C TYR A 26 3.44 -3.28 0.54
N ASP A 27 4.48 -4.12 0.39
CA ASP A 27 5.73 -4.00 1.17
C ASP A 27 6.30 -2.58 1.09
N GLY A 28 6.62 -1.99 2.25
CA GLY A 28 7.15 -0.62 2.39
C GLY A 28 6.09 0.48 2.48
N ILE A 29 4.81 0.16 2.21
CA ILE A 29 3.67 1.03 2.46
C ILE A 29 2.62 0.39 3.36
N ASP A 30 2.87 -0.83 3.87
CA ASP A 30 2.05 -1.43 4.89
C ASP A 30 2.24 -0.68 6.23
N LYS A 31 1.22 -0.68 7.08
CA LYS A 31 1.21 0.04 8.36
C LYS A 31 2.42 -0.31 9.21
N GLN A 32 2.79 -1.59 9.23
CA GLN A 32 3.94 -2.13 9.97
C GLN A 32 5.31 -1.69 9.41
N ASP A 33 5.35 -1.24 8.16
CA ASP A 33 6.60 -0.78 7.53
C ASP A 33 6.82 0.73 7.75
N ILE A 34 5.78 1.46 8.17
CA ILE A 34 5.80 2.92 8.31
C ILE A 34 6.18 3.34 9.74
N LYS A 35 7.49 3.48 9.96
CA LYS A 35 8.09 3.84 11.26
C LYS A 35 7.53 5.11 11.91
N ASP A 36 7.20 6.13 11.10
CA ASP A 36 6.66 7.41 11.61
C ASP A 36 5.26 7.25 12.22
N ILE A 37 4.54 6.19 11.84
CA ILE A 37 3.22 5.87 12.38
C ILE A 37 3.37 5.03 13.64
N GLU A 38 4.25 4.03 13.62
CA GLU A 38 4.51 3.16 14.79
C GLU A 38 5.07 3.95 15.98
N THR A 39 5.88 4.97 15.72
CA THR A 39 6.48 5.82 16.75
C THR A 39 5.57 6.98 17.19
N ALA A 40 4.43 7.20 16.51
CA ALA A 40 3.48 8.25 16.84
C ALA A 40 2.68 7.88 18.11
N LYS A 41 3.25 8.21 19.27
CA LYS A 41 2.68 7.91 20.60
C LYS A 41 1.27 8.46 20.79
N ASP A 42 0.87 9.48 20.03
CA ASP A 42 -0.41 10.18 20.17
C ASP A 42 -1.48 9.78 19.13
N LEU A 43 -1.27 8.72 18.33
CA LEU A 43 -2.26 8.25 17.33
C LEU A 43 -2.85 6.88 17.66
N ASN A 44 -4.15 6.75 17.50
CA ASN A 44 -4.89 5.48 17.45
C ASN A 44 -5.22 5.18 15.99
N PHE A 45 -4.82 4.02 15.49
CA PHE A 45 -5.28 3.54 14.19
C PHE A 45 -6.76 3.19 14.26
N ILE A 46 -7.53 3.60 13.25
CA ILE A 46 -8.96 3.28 13.14
C ILE A 46 -9.16 2.19 12.07
N TYR A 47 -8.88 2.50 10.81
CA TYR A 47 -9.01 1.59 9.67
C TYR A 47 -8.13 2.05 8.49
N SER A 48 -8.03 1.20 7.48
CA SER A 48 -7.27 1.46 6.25
C SER A 48 -8.02 0.97 5.02
N TYR A 49 -7.62 1.50 3.87
CA TYR A 49 -8.05 1.07 2.56
C TYR A 49 -6.85 0.69 1.72
N LYS A 50 -7.01 -0.33 0.90
CA LYS A 50 -5.99 -0.81 -0.03
C LYS A 50 -6.58 -1.01 -1.42
N GLY A 51 -5.77 -0.73 -2.42
CA GLY A 51 -6.12 -1.01 -3.80
C GLY A 51 -4.89 -0.97 -4.69
N HIS A 52 -5.02 -1.54 -5.88
CA HIS A 52 -3.96 -1.56 -6.86
C HIS A 52 -4.53 -1.62 -8.28
N THR A 53 -3.65 -1.35 -9.23
CA THR A 53 -3.83 -1.45 -10.67
C THR A 53 -2.63 -2.21 -11.24
N ASP A 54 -2.41 -2.13 -12.55
CA ASP A 54 -1.27 -2.77 -13.21
C ASP A 54 0.07 -2.11 -12.84
N ASN A 55 0.06 -0.79 -12.60
CA ASN A 55 1.29 -0.03 -12.36
C ASN A 55 1.40 0.53 -10.95
N TRP A 56 0.33 0.56 -10.18
CA TRP A 56 0.29 1.24 -8.89
C TRP A 56 -0.38 0.42 -7.81
N VAL A 57 0.08 0.62 -6.57
CA VAL A 57 -0.56 0.14 -5.36
C VAL A 57 -0.63 1.29 -4.36
N SER A 58 -1.72 1.39 -3.61
CA SER A 58 -1.92 2.49 -2.67
C SER A 58 -2.60 2.03 -1.39
N THR A 59 -2.27 2.74 -0.31
CA THR A 59 -2.85 2.58 1.02
C THR A 59 -3.31 3.93 1.54
N TYR A 60 -4.53 3.99 2.05
CA TYR A 60 -5.07 5.14 2.76
C TYR A 60 -5.34 4.76 4.21
N TYR A 61 -4.68 5.41 5.15
CA TYR A 61 -4.79 5.12 6.58
C TYR A 61 -5.54 6.22 7.29
N VAL A 62 -6.42 5.83 8.23
CA VAL A 62 -7.16 6.75 9.09
C VAL A 62 -6.75 6.53 10.54
N TYR A 63 -6.40 7.62 11.20
CA TYR A 63 -6.00 7.68 12.60
C TYR A 63 -6.85 8.69 13.36
N GLN A 64 -7.02 8.45 14.66
CA GLN A 64 -7.57 9.40 15.62
C GLN A 64 -6.47 9.89 16.56
N LEU A 65 -6.51 11.16 16.97
CA LEU A 65 -5.60 11.67 18.00
C LEU A 65 -6.04 11.17 19.39
N LYS A 66 -5.11 10.59 20.15
CA LYS A 66 -5.40 10.01 21.48
C LYS A 66 -5.89 11.04 22.49
N LYS A 67 -5.37 12.26 22.42
CA LYS A 67 -5.68 13.35 23.34
C LYS A 67 -6.86 14.21 22.86
N ASP A 68 -7.36 13.95 21.66
CA ASP A 68 -8.40 14.73 21.02
C ASP A 68 -9.15 13.85 20.02
N SER A 69 -10.16 13.15 20.51
CA SER A 69 -10.94 12.20 19.72
C SER A 69 -11.70 12.84 18.57
N ASP A 70 -11.92 14.15 18.61
CA ASP A 70 -12.66 14.85 17.57
C ASP A 70 -11.77 15.12 16.35
N ASN A 71 -10.44 15.06 16.53
CA ASN A 71 -9.48 15.23 15.47
C ASN A 71 -8.95 13.90 14.92
N HIS A 72 -8.85 13.85 13.60
CA HIS A 72 -8.30 12.72 12.86
C HIS A 72 -7.10 13.13 12.02
N ILE A 73 -6.31 12.14 11.63
CA ILE A 73 -5.23 12.27 10.66
C ILE A 73 -5.39 11.17 9.61
N THR A 74 -5.27 11.53 8.35
CA THR A 74 -5.25 10.60 7.24
C THR A 74 -3.89 10.62 6.57
N ARG A 75 -3.43 9.46 6.09
CA ARG A 75 -2.17 9.33 5.35
C ARG A 75 -2.38 8.51 4.09
N LEU A 76 -1.91 9.03 2.97
CA LEU A 76 -2.01 8.36 1.68
C LEU A 76 -0.61 8.03 1.16
N PHE A 77 -0.38 6.75 0.86
CA PHE A 77 0.84 6.28 0.23
C PHE A 77 0.53 5.70 -1.13
N LEU A 78 1.47 5.87 -2.05
CA LEU A 78 1.40 5.34 -3.40
C LEU A 78 2.72 4.66 -3.71
N LYS A 79 2.67 3.49 -4.35
CA LYS A 79 3.85 2.75 -4.76
C LYS A 79 3.74 2.27 -6.21
N TYR A 80 4.78 2.52 -7.00
CA TYR A 80 4.89 2.02 -8.36
C TYR A 80 5.32 0.55 -8.35
N ILE A 81 4.54 -0.29 -9.02
CA ILE A 81 4.77 -1.74 -9.17
C ILE A 81 4.86 -2.19 -10.63
N GLY A 82 4.78 -1.23 -11.56
CA GLY A 82 4.86 -1.47 -13.00
C GLY A 82 6.25 -1.83 -13.50
N LYS A 83 6.35 -1.96 -14.83
CA LYS A 83 7.62 -2.28 -15.51
C LYS A 83 8.57 -1.08 -15.46
N LYS A 84 9.88 -1.35 -15.34
CA LYS A 84 10.91 -0.30 -15.42
C LYS A 84 11.07 0.20 -16.87
N PRO A 85 11.46 1.48 -17.09
CA PRO A 85 11.71 2.51 -16.06
C PRO A 85 10.41 2.99 -15.40
N GLY A 86 10.49 3.36 -14.12
CA GLY A 86 9.34 3.90 -13.41
C GLY A 86 9.03 5.35 -13.81
N PRO A 87 8.11 6.00 -13.08
CA PRO A 87 7.78 7.40 -13.26
C PRO A 87 9.02 8.30 -13.25
N SER A 88 8.97 9.38 -14.02
CA SER A 88 9.98 10.43 -14.04
C SER A 88 9.33 11.78 -14.28
N GLY A 89 9.83 12.83 -13.63
CA GLY A 89 9.30 14.18 -13.75
C GLY A 89 8.02 14.38 -12.94
N GLU A 90 7.08 15.14 -13.48
CA GLU A 90 5.86 15.49 -12.76
C GLU A 90 4.93 14.28 -12.57
N MET A 91 4.42 14.11 -11.35
CA MET A 91 3.32 13.20 -11.05
C MET A 91 2.21 13.96 -10.32
N LYS A 92 0.97 13.81 -10.79
CA LYS A 92 -0.22 14.38 -10.16
C LYS A 92 -1.04 13.27 -9.53
N TYR A 93 -1.69 13.59 -8.43
CA TYR A 93 -2.66 12.71 -7.81
C TYR A 93 -3.88 13.47 -7.33
N GLU A 94 -4.99 12.77 -7.27
CA GLU A 94 -6.20 13.22 -6.58
C GLU A 94 -6.88 12.03 -5.93
N TYR A 95 -7.64 12.30 -4.87
CA TYR A 95 -8.48 11.30 -4.25
C TYR A 95 -9.78 11.92 -3.72
N SER A 96 -10.79 11.08 -3.62
CA SER A 96 -12.08 11.41 -3.04
C SER A 96 -12.63 10.23 -2.24
N THR A 97 -13.40 10.55 -1.22
CA THR A 97 -13.98 9.59 -0.29
C THR A 97 -15.50 9.76 -0.26
N GLU A 98 -16.23 8.67 -0.07
CA GLU A 98 -17.63 8.76 0.34
C GLU A 98 -17.61 9.20 1.83
N GLY A 99 -18.20 10.36 2.11
CA GLY A 99 -17.95 11.14 3.34
C GLY A 99 -17.55 12.59 3.05
N GLY A 100 -17.06 12.88 1.84
CA GLY A 100 -16.87 14.26 1.34
C GLY A 100 -15.43 14.79 1.44
N HIS A 101 -14.50 14.03 2.01
CA HIS A 101 -13.09 14.38 2.03
C HIS A 101 -12.45 14.16 0.65
N LYS A 102 -11.68 15.17 0.19
CA LYS A 102 -10.98 15.19 -1.09
C LYS A 102 -9.60 15.79 -0.91
N GLY A 103 -8.64 15.35 -1.71
CA GLY A 103 -7.31 15.93 -1.75
C GLY A 103 -6.67 15.73 -3.10
N SER A 104 -5.70 16.59 -3.42
CA SER A 104 -4.94 16.53 -4.66
C SER A 104 -3.56 17.14 -4.46
N GLY A 105 -2.61 16.75 -5.28
CA GLY A 105 -1.28 17.33 -5.25
C GLY A 105 -0.46 17.01 -6.49
N THR A 106 0.67 17.71 -6.59
CA THR A 106 1.66 17.52 -7.65
C THR A 106 3.01 17.29 -7.00
N LEU A 107 3.67 16.20 -7.38
CA LEU A 107 5.08 15.96 -7.12
C LEU A 107 5.86 16.41 -8.35
N SER A 108 6.65 17.47 -8.22
CA SER A 108 7.40 18.04 -9.36
C SER A 108 8.55 17.15 -9.84
N ASP A 109 9.01 16.22 -9.01
CA ASP A 109 10.07 15.26 -9.35
C ASP A 109 9.80 13.90 -8.68
N ALA A 110 9.01 13.07 -9.36
CA ALA A 110 8.83 11.67 -9.02
C ALA A 110 9.98 10.87 -9.63
N THR A 111 11.14 10.84 -8.99
CA THR A 111 12.32 10.12 -9.51
C THR A 111 12.45 8.71 -8.95
N SER A 112 12.64 7.74 -9.85
CA SER A 112 13.20 6.42 -9.53
C SER A 112 14.62 6.58 -8.94
N PRO A 113 15.00 5.89 -7.85
CA PRO A 113 14.52 4.55 -7.47
C PRO A 113 13.48 4.51 -6.36
N SER A 114 13.03 5.66 -5.82
CA SER A 114 11.96 5.66 -4.81
C SER A 114 10.64 5.36 -5.50
N PHE A 115 10.25 4.09 -5.53
CA PHE A 115 8.95 3.69 -6.03
C PHE A 115 7.84 3.95 -5.02
N ILE A 116 8.16 4.41 -3.79
CA ILE A 116 7.20 4.74 -2.75
C ILE A 116 7.11 6.25 -2.58
N TYR A 117 5.90 6.76 -2.57
CA TYR A 117 5.57 8.17 -2.46
C TYR A 117 4.60 8.35 -1.27
N ASN A 118 5.04 9.11 -0.26
CA ASN A 118 4.15 9.62 0.78
C ASN A 118 3.49 10.89 0.24
N LEU A 119 2.20 10.80 -0.07
CA LEU A 119 1.47 11.91 -0.69
C LEU A 119 1.04 12.97 0.33
N GLY A 120 1.39 12.78 1.60
CA GLY A 120 1.19 13.73 2.68
C GLY A 120 0.17 13.23 3.71
N SER A 121 -0.15 14.12 4.64
CA SER A 121 -1.14 13.89 5.67
C SER A 121 -2.16 15.03 5.66
N SER A 122 -3.43 14.68 5.81
CA SER A 122 -4.48 15.66 6.11
C SER A 122 -4.97 15.42 7.54
N GLY A 123 -5.44 16.46 8.22
CA GLY A 123 -5.99 16.32 9.56
C GLY A 123 -6.90 17.47 9.93
N GLY A 124 -7.75 17.22 10.93
CA GLY A 124 -8.76 18.15 11.42
C GLY A 124 -9.94 17.42 12.04
N ASN A 125 -11.04 18.13 12.25
CA ASN A 125 -12.29 17.63 12.82
C ASN A 125 -13.42 17.52 11.78
N GLY A 126 -13.07 17.56 10.50
CA GLY A 126 -14.01 17.42 9.39
C GLY A 126 -14.46 15.96 9.15
N SER A 127 -15.12 15.74 8.01
CA SER A 127 -15.49 14.40 7.56
C SER A 127 -14.27 13.55 7.21
N ILE A 128 -14.31 12.27 7.57
CA ILE A 128 -13.40 11.22 7.09
C ILE A 128 -14.12 10.32 6.08
N ALA A 129 -13.37 9.45 5.40
CA ALA A 129 -13.95 8.40 4.58
C ALA A 129 -14.79 7.45 5.45
N ASP A 130 -16.00 7.11 5.03
CA ASP A 130 -16.82 6.11 5.73
C ASP A 130 -16.11 4.75 5.68
N GLN A 131 -16.02 4.04 6.81
CA GLN A 131 -15.22 2.82 6.95
C GLN A 131 -15.56 1.75 5.90
N ASP A 132 -16.84 1.61 5.52
CA ASP A 132 -17.30 0.61 4.57
C ASP A 132 -17.41 1.13 3.12
N SER A 133 -16.82 2.29 2.83
CA SER A 133 -16.87 2.94 1.53
C SER A 133 -15.65 2.70 0.64
N VAL A 134 -15.70 3.23 -0.58
CA VAL A 134 -14.57 3.20 -1.52
C VAL A 134 -13.87 4.56 -1.54
N VAL A 135 -12.56 4.56 -1.35
CA VAL A 135 -11.72 5.72 -1.67
C VAL A 135 -11.33 5.62 -3.15
N LYS A 136 -11.70 6.63 -3.94
CA LYS A 136 -11.33 6.72 -5.35
C LYS A 136 -10.08 7.56 -5.45
N MET A 137 -9.01 6.98 -5.96
CA MET A 137 -7.76 7.68 -6.21
C MET A 137 -7.46 7.68 -7.70
N GLN A 138 -6.79 8.72 -8.17
CA GLN A 138 -6.26 8.82 -9.51
C GLN A 138 -4.83 9.29 -9.45
N VAL A 139 -3.99 8.73 -10.32
CA VAL A 139 -2.60 9.13 -10.51
C VAL A 139 -2.35 9.36 -11.99
N GLU A 140 -1.65 10.45 -12.30
CA GLU A 140 -1.21 10.81 -13.65
C GLU A 140 0.29 11.05 -13.63
N TRP A 141 1.02 10.40 -14.53
CA TRP A 141 2.47 10.49 -14.66
C TRP A 141 2.85 10.39 -16.15
N ASN A 142 4.15 10.47 -16.46
CA ASN A 142 4.65 10.40 -17.83
C ASN A 142 4.30 9.09 -18.60
N GLY A 143 3.90 8.03 -17.90
CA GLY A 143 3.48 6.75 -18.50
C GLY A 143 1.97 6.61 -18.67
N GLY A 144 1.17 7.59 -18.25
CA GLY A 144 -0.28 7.57 -18.42
C GLY A 144 -1.03 7.97 -17.15
N LYS A 145 -2.27 7.48 -17.07
CA LYS A 145 -3.22 7.83 -16.02
C LYS A 145 -3.98 6.59 -15.58
N GLU A 146 -4.10 6.39 -14.28
CA GLU A 146 -4.78 5.25 -13.69
C GLU A 146 -5.70 5.67 -12.55
N GLU A 147 -6.84 4.99 -12.47
CA GLU A 147 -7.78 5.11 -11.37
C GLU A 147 -7.65 3.87 -10.48
N ILE A 148 -7.44 4.11 -9.19
CA ILE A 148 -7.29 3.08 -8.17
C ILE A 148 -8.52 3.15 -7.26
N LYS A 149 -9.24 2.04 -7.13
CA LYS A 149 -10.29 1.88 -6.12
C LYS A 149 -9.66 1.28 -4.87
N LEU A 150 -9.63 2.03 -3.77
CA LEU A 150 -9.17 1.51 -2.48
C LEU A 150 -10.38 1.00 -1.71
N LEU A 151 -10.35 -0.28 -1.38
CA LEU A 151 -11.37 -0.98 -0.62
C LEU A 151 -10.93 -1.07 0.84
N PRO A 152 -11.87 -1.07 1.80
CA PRO A 152 -11.52 -1.16 3.20
C PRO A 152 -10.88 -2.50 3.51
N GLU A 153 -9.85 -2.47 4.36
CA GLU A 153 -9.27 -3.70 4.90
C GLU A 153 -10.16 -4.24 6.01
N LEU A 154 -10.63 -5.48 5.84
CA LEU A 154 -11.32 -6.21 6.90
C LEU A 154 -10.32 -6.50 8.01
N GLN A 155 -10.59 -5.98 9.22
CA GLN A 155 -9.80 -6.23 10.43
C GLN A 155 -10.06 -7.62 11.01
#